data_AF-A0A5J4R4M2-F1
#
_entry.id   AF-A0A5J4R4M2-F1
#
_cell.length_a   1.000
_cell.length_b   1.000
_cell.length_c   1.000
_cell.angle_alpha   90.00
_cell.angle_beta   90.00
_cell.angle_gamma   90.00
#
_symmetry.space_group_name_H-M   'P 1'
#
loop_
_entity.id
_entity.type
_entity.pdbx_description
1 polymer ?
#
loop_
_entity_poly.entity_id
_entity_poly.type
_entity_poly.pdbx_seq_one_letter_code
_entity_poly.pdbx_strand_id
1 'polypeptide(L)'
;MTGGEFSMNTLDAVIETLIHIEWHLKETIDIRNISNESGYTIKQLNSVFNKQTGYGMEEYIEKRRFTEIVKRLVQTNDEVADIAEDFSFSNSSVLALFLQKYNVNPFNIRKGHAVEEFLLTESIVDVMIKLIAIGTDSTGLPGGEAKGNEITVMNRQDMKYGFIQEYCLSKKGTEEDYKAEWDAIRYSVCGKMYALVGNDSEGNPIISVKLPPEYGLELRERYAEITPGYYLNKTHWSSMLLGGNVPDEVLKKMLDCSYELIFQSLSRKIQNEILNK
;
A
#
# COMPACT_ATOMS: atom_id res chain seq x y z
N MET A 1 -7.91 5.40 -36.02
CA MET A 1 -7.99 3.93 -36.02
C MET A 1 -7.21 3.44 -34.82
N THR A 2 -7.94 2.76 -33.93
CA THR A 2 -7.54 1.91 -32.80
C THR A 2 -6.50 2.47 -31.83
N GLY A 3 -7.01 3.05 -30.75
CA GLY A 3 -6.29 3.11 -29.47
C GLY A 3 -6.02 1.70 -28.98
N GLY A 4 -4.76 1.43 -28.67
CA GLY A 4 -4.37 0.25 -27.92
C GLY A 4 -4.80 0.45 -26.48
N GLU A 5 -6.00 -0.02 -26.15
CA GLU A 5 -6.36 -0.33 -24.77
C GLU A 5 -5.38 -1.40 -24.26
N PHE A 6 -4.57 -1.04 -23.27
CA PHE A 6 -3.82 -2.01 -22.49
C PHE A 6 -4.85 -2.96 -21.86
N SER A 7 -4.95 -4.18 -22.39
CA SER A 7 -5.73 -5.24 -21.74
C SER A 7 -4.99 -5.59 -20.46
N MET A 8 -5.44 -5.04 -19.32
CA MET A 8 -4.91 -5.38 -18.01
C MET A 8 -5.09 -6.89 -17.81
N ASN A 9 -4.02 -7.60 -17.44
CA ASN A 9 -4.14 -9.03 -17.22
C ASN A 9 -5.02 -9.25 -15.96
N THR A 10 -5.68 -10.40 -15.87
CA THR A 10 -6.61 -10.68 -14.76
C THR A 10 -5.95 -10.64 -13.38
N LEU A 11 -4.65 -10.91 -13.31
CA LEU A 11 -3.88 -10.86 -12.07
C LEU A 11 -3.63 -9.41 -11.63
N ASP A 12 -3.26 -8.53 -12.55
CA ASP A 12 -3.08 -7.09 -12.31
C ASP A 12 -4.38 -6.47 -11.76
N ALA A 13 -5.53 -6.82 -12.34
CA ALA A 13 -6.83 -6.34 -11.86
C ALA A 13 -7.13 -6.78 -10.41
N VAL A 14 -6.74 -8.01 -10.03
CA VAL A 14 -6.90 -8.50 -8.65
C VAL A 14 -5.94 -7.79 -7.71
N ILE A 15 -4.68 -7.63 -8.12
CA ILE A 15 -3.65 -6.94 -7.34
C ILE A 15 -4.07 -5.49 -7.10
N GLU A 16 -4.47 -4.76 -8.13
CA GLU A 16 -4.96 -3.38 -8.01
C GLU A 16 -6.19 -3.26 -7.10
N THR A 17 -7.08 -4.24 -7.16
CA THR A 17 -8.25 -4.30 -6.27
C THR A 17 -7.84 -4.52 -4.82
N LEU A 18 -6.93 -5.45 -4.54
CA LEU A 18 -6.40 -5.69 -3.19
C LEU A 18 -5.75 -4.43 -2.64
N ILE A 19 -4.91 -3.79 -3.45
CA ILE A 19 -4.21 -2.57 -3.11
C ILE A 19 -5.19 -1.44 -2.78
N HIS A 20 -6.21 -1.24 -3.64
CA HIS A 20 -7.23 -0.23 -3.41
C HIS A 20 -7.98 -0.50 -2.11
N ILE A 21 -8.36 -1.76 -1.86
CA ILE A 21 -9.05 -2.14 -0.62
C ILE A 21 -8.21 -1.80 0.60
N GLU A 22 -6.93 -2.22 0.62
CA GLU A 22 -6.04 -1.97 1.76
C GLU A 22 -5.81 -0.48 2.02
N TRP A 23 -5.71 0.34 0.97
CA TRP A 23 -5.54 1.79 1.13
C TRP A 23 -6.75 2.48 1.75
N HIS A 24 -7.94 1.91 1.62
CA HIS A 24 -9.20 2.54 2.01
C HIS A 24 -9.93 1.75 3.11
N LEU A 25 -9.29 0.81 3.81
CA LEU A 25 -9.92 0.01 4.89
C LEU A 25 -10.57 0.84 6.01
N LYS A 26 -10.03 2.04 6.23
CA LYS A 26 -10.50 3.00 7.25
C LYS A 26 -11.65 3.87 6.77
N GLU A 27 -11.96 3.83 5.48
CA GLU A 27 -12.95 4.66 4.82
C GLU A 27 -14.10 3.81 4.28
N THR A 28 -15.12 4.45 3.69
CA THR A 28 -16.19 3.73 3.01
C THR A 28 -15.71 3.32 1.63
N ILE A 29 -15.57 2.02 1.38
CA ILE A 29 -15.13 1.48 0.09
C ILE A 29 -16.34 1.28 -0.82
N ASP A 30 -16.40 1.97 -1.95
CA ASP A 30 -17.39 1.71 -3.01
C ASP A 30 -16.79 0.79 -4.08
N ILE A 31 -17.18 -0.48 -4.06
CA ILE A 31 -16.73 -1.51 -5.00
C ILE A 31 -17.03 -1.14 -6.46
N ARG A 32 -18.03 -0.29 -6.70
CA ARG A 32 -18.35 0.20 -8.05
C ARG A 32 -17.24 1.06 -8.63
N ASN A 33 -16.51 1.81 -7.80
CA ASN A 33 -15.40 2.64 -8.24
C ASN A 33 -14.19 1.79 -8.65
N ILE A 34 -13.92 0.72 -7.90
CA ILE A 34 -12.83 -0.24 -8.20
C ILE A 34 -13.04 -0.93 -9.56
N SER A 35 -14.30 -1.25 -9.87
CA SER A 35 -14.69 -1.85 -11.15
C SER A 35 -14.48 -0.90 -12.34
N ASN A 36 -14.79 0.39 -12.18
CA ASN A 36 -14.65 1.37 -13.26
C ASN A 36 -13.19 1.62 -13.65
N GLU A 37 -12.25 1.51 -12.70
CA GLU A 37 -10.82 1.74 -12.94
C GLU A 37 -10.13 0.53 -13.59
N SER A 38 -10.65 -0.68 -13.40
CA SER A 38 -10.05 -1.93 -13.89
C SER A 38 -10.56 -2.39 -15.26
N GLY A 39 -11.62 -1.76 -15.80
CA GLY A 39 -12.26 -2.17 -17.06
C GLY A 39 -13.09 -3.46 -16.97
N TYR A 40 -13.23 -4.04 -15.78
CA TYR A 40 -14.07 -5.21 -15.52
C TYR A 40 -15.40 -4.81 -14.93
N THR A 41 -16.47 -5.56 -15.22
CA THR A 41 -17.71 -5.45 -14.43
C THR A 41 -17.47 -5.98 -13.01
N ILE A 42 -18.22 -5.47 -12.03
CA ILE A 42 -18.14 -5.92 -10.62
C ILE A 42 -18.23 -7.44 -10.49
N LYS A 43 -19.13 -8.08 -11.25
CA LYS A 43 -19.31 -9.53 -11.23
C LYS A 43 -18.06 -10.26 -11.74
N GLN A 44 -17.47 -9.79 -12.83
CA GLN A 44 -16.24 -10.38 -13.37
C GLN A 44 -15.09 -10.17 -12.39
N LEU A 45 -14.92 -8.95 -11.89
CA LEU A 45 -13.86 -8.62 -10.94
C LEU A 45 -13.97 -9.46 -9.67
N ASN A 46 -15.18 -9.62 -9.12
CA ASN A 46 -15.39 -10.44 -7.92
C ASN A 46 -15.13 -11.92 -8.18
N SER A 47 -15.47 -12.42 -9.38
CA SER A 47 -15.19 -13.80 -9.76
C SER A 47 -13.70 -14.08 -9.87
N VAL A 48 -12.93 -13.17 -10.47
CA VAL A 48 -11.48 -13.36 -10.61
C VAL A 48 -10.77 -13.13 -9.28
N PHE A 49 -11.23 -12.16 -8.48
CA PHE A 49 -10.74 -11.93 -7.13
C PHE A 49 -10.94 -13.17 -6.25
N ASN A 50 -12.16 -13.74 -6.23
CA ASN A 50 -12.43 -14.96 -5.46
C ASN A 50 -11.61 -16.16 -5.92
N LYS A 51 -11.48 -16.35 -7.24
CA LYS A 51 -10.66 -17.44 -7.78
C LYS A 51 -9.21 -17.36 -7.29
N GLN A 52 -8.68 -16.15 -7.11
CA GLN A 52 -7.30 -15.92 -6.74
C GLN A 52 -7.10 -15.90 -5.21
N THR A 53 -7.95 -15.20 -4.47
CA THR A 53 -7.78 -14.98 -3.03
C THR A 53 -8.52 -16.00 -2.16
N GLY A 54 -9.46 -16.75 -2.75
CA GLY A 54 -10.39 -17.61 -2.02
C GLY A 54 -11.59 -16.88 -1.40
N TYR A 55 -11.66 -15.55 -1.50
CA TYR A 55 -12.68 -14.73 -0.87
C TYR A 55 -13.41 -13.84 -1.87
N GLY A 56 -14.69 -13.56 -1.64
CA GLY A 56 -15.33 -12.43 -2.33
C GLY A 56 -14.71 -11.10 -1.89
N MET A 57 -14.76 -10.06 -2.71
CA MET A 57 -14.24 -8.72 -2.36
C MET A 57 -14.88 -8.17 -1.08
N GLU A 58 -16.22 -8.27 -0.95
CA GLU A 58 -16.94 -7.82 0.25
C GLU A 58 -16.50 -8.58 1.51
N GLU A 59 -16.36 -9.91 1.39
CA GLU A 59 -15.91 -10.77 2.47
C GLU A 59 -14.47 -10.44 2.90
N TYR A 60 -13.59 -10.22 1.93
CA TYR A 60 -12.20 -9.83 2.17
C TYR A 60 -12.13 -8.48 2.89
N ILE A 61 -12.84 -7.46 2.41
CA ILE A 61 -12.92 -6.15 3.07
C ILE A 61 -13.40 -6.29 4.52
N GLU A 62 -14.47 -7.06 4.75
CA GLU A 62 -15.05 -7.24 6.08
C GLU A 62 -14.03 -7.90 7.03
N LYS A 63 -13.40 -9.00 6.61
CA LYS A 63 -12.39 -9.71 7.39
C LYS A 63 -11.12 -8.89 7.64
N ARG A 64 -10.68 -8.10 6.66
CA ARG A 64 -9.51 -7.20 6.81
C ARG A 64 -9.78 -6.08 7.79
N ARG A 65 -10.93 -5.39 7.67
CA ARG A 65 -11.34 -4.36 8.65
C ARG A 65 -11.43 -4.96 10.05
N PHE A 66 -12.07 -6.12 10.18
CA PHE A 66 -12.14 -6.85 11.44
C PHE A 66 -10.77 -7.12 12.03
N THR A 67 -9.84 -7.62 11.22
CA THR A 67 -8.47 -7.94 11.65
C THR A 67 -7.74 -6.72 12.19
N GLU A 68 -7.75 -5.60 11.45
CA GLU A 68 -7.03 -4.40 11.86
C GLU A 68 -7.64 -3.74 13.12
N ILE A 69 -8.96 -3.80 13.26
CA ILE A 69 -9.65 -3.35 14.48
C ILE A 69 -9.25 -4.21 15.67
N VAL A 70 -9.28 -5.55 15.53
CA VAL A 70 -8.91 -6.47 16.60
C VAL A 70 -7.44 -6.27 16.99
N LYS A 71 -6.52 -6.16 16.02
CA LYS A 71 -5.11 -5.85 16.29
C LYS A 71 -4.97 -4.59 17.12
N ARG A 72 -5.63 -3.49 16.73
CA ARG A 72 -5.59 -2.23 17.48
C ARG A 72 -6.17 -2.36 18.89
N LEU A 73 -7.27 -3.08 19.05
CA LEU A 73 -7.86 -3.36 20.37
C LEU A 73 -6.94 -4.16 21.29
N VAL A 74 -6.14 -5.07 20.74
CA VAL A 74 -5.17 -5.87 21.51
C VAL A 74 -3.91 -5.06 21.84
N GLN A 75 -3.43 -4.27 20.88
CA GLN A 75 -2.12 -3.62 20.95
C GLN A 75 -2.15 -2.24 21.64
N THR A 76 -3.32 -1.62 21.74
CA THR A 76 -3.48 -0.25 22.27
C THR A 76 -4.55 -0.20 23.35
N ASN A 77 -4.57 0.91 24.09
CA ASN A 77 -5.67 1.22 25.01
C ASN A 77 -6.55 2.36 24.49
N ASP A 78 -6.52 2.66 23.18
CA ASP A 78 -7.32 3.70 22.52
C ASP A 78 -8.80 3.58 22.88
N GLU A 79 -9.57 4.66 22.89
CA GLU A 79 -10.99 4.51 23.19
C GLU A 79 -11.72 3.81 22.04
N VAL A 80 -12.75 3.03 22.35
CA VAL A 80 -13.57 2.36 21.30
C VAL A 80 -14.24 3.40 20.39
N ALA A 81 -14.50 4.60 20.91
CA ALA A 81 -14.97 5.73 20.13
C ALA A 81 -13.93 6.21 19.10
N ASP A 82 -12.67 6.38 19.50
CA ASP A 82 -11.58 6.79 18.60
C ASP A 82 -11.33 5.73 17.51
N ILE A 83 -11.35 4.46 17.88
CA ILE A 83 -11.23 3.35 16.90
C ILE A 83 -12.42 3.35 15.94
N ALA A 84 -13.63 3.66 16.41
CA ALA A 84 -14.81 3.75 15.55
C ALA A 84 -14.67 4.91 14.55
N GLU A 85 -14.25 6.08 15.02
CA GLU A 85 -14.02 7.27 14.19
C GLU A 85 -12.94 6.99 13.13
N ASP A 86 -11.81 6.41 13.52
CA ASP A 86 -10.69 6.11 12.62
C ASP A 86 -11.04 5.10 11.52
N PHE A 87 -12.06 4.26 11.74
CA PHE A 87 -12.56 3.33 10.72
C PHE A 87 -13.88 3.79 10.09
N SER A 88 -14.22 5.07 10.22
CA SER A 88 -15.42 5.71 9.67
C SER A 88 -16.74 5.05 10.09
N PHE A 89 -16.79 4.43 11.27
CA PHE A 89 -18.06 4.00 11.86
C PHE A 89 -18.80 5.20 12.44
N SER A 90 -20.13 5.22 12.31
CA SER A 90 -20.92 6.35 12.77
C SER A 90 -20.91 6.55 14.29
N ASN A 91 -20.57 5.51 15.06
CA ASN A 91 -20.32 5.55 16.50
C ASN A 91 -19.76 4.21 17.00
N SER A 92 -19.34 4.19 18.26
CA SER A 92 -18.82 3.00 18.96
C SER A 92 -19.83 1.85 19.04
N SER A 93 -21.13 2.12 19.05
CA SER A 93 -22.17 1.07 19.02
C SER A 93 -22.21 0.33 17.68
N VAL A 94 -22.03 1.04 16.56
CA VAL A 94 -21.96 0.40 15.23
C VAL A 94 -20.69 -0.43 15.09
N LEU A 95 -19.56 0.06 15.60
CA LEU A 95 -18.33 -0.75 15.70
C LEU A 95 -18.55 -2.01 16.55
N ALA A 96 -19.22 -1.89 17.69
CA ALA A 96 -19.51 -3.04 18.56
C ALA A 96 -20.41 -4.07 17.86
N LEU A 97 -21.43 -3.64 17.11
CA LEU A 97 -22.28 -4.53 16.31
C LEU A 97 -21.49 -5.24 15.20
N PHE A 98 -20.57 -4.53 14.55
CA PHE A 98 -19.67 -5.10 13.55
C PHE A 98 -18.81 -6.23 14.15
N LEU A 99 -18.22 -6.01 15.33
CA LEU A 99 -17.42 -7.02 16.04
C LEU A 99 -18.26 -8.20 16.55
N GLN A 100 -19.50 -7.93 16.97
CA GLN A 100 -20.42 -8.96 17.47
C GLN A 100 -20.73 -10.03 16.42
N LYS A 101 -20.73 -9.68 15.12
CA LYS A 101 -20.87 -10.66 14.02
C LYS A 101 -19.85 -11.79 14.10
N TYR A 102 -18.69 -11.52 14.67
CA TYR A 102 -17.57 -12.45 14.86
C TYR A 102 -17.46 -12.94 16.31
N ASN A 103 -18.50 -12.75 17.13
CA ASN A 103 -18.51 -13.04 18.57
C ASN A 103 -17.41 -12.30 19.36
N VAL A 104 -16.98 -11.13 18.89
CA VAL A 104 -15.95 -10.31 19.53
C VAL A 104 -16.54 -9.18 20.35
N ASN A 105 -16.08 -9.05 21.59
CA ASN A 105 -16.39 -7.93 22.47
C ASN A 105 -15.10 -7.15 22.81
N PRO A 106 -15.00 -5.83 22.54
CA PRO A 106 -13.80 -5.03 22.80
C PRO A 106 -13.21 -5.18 24.20
N PHE A 107 -14.07 -5.30 25.23
CA PHE A 107 -13.63 -5.46 26.61
C PHE A 107 -12.96 -6.82 26.84
N ASN A 108 -13.52 -7.90 26.28
CA ASN A 108 -12.96 -9.24 26.41
C ASN A 108 -11.61 -9.37 25.69
N ILE A 109 -11.49 -8.75 24.51
CA ILE A 109 -10.24 -8.73 23.73
C ILE A 109 -9.11 -8.08 24.49
N ARG A 110 -9.36 -6.92 25.11
CA ARG A 110 -8.35 -6.25 25.95
C ARG A 110 -7.92 -7.07 27.16
N LYS A 111 -8.77 -7.99 27.64
CA LYS A 111 -8.43 -8.93 28.71
C LYS A 111 -7.70 -10.18 28.23
N GLY A 112 -7.29 -10.24 26.96
CA GLY A 112 -6.49 -11.33 26.40
C GLY A 112 -7.32 -12.53 25.95
N HIS A 113 -8.62 -12.36 25.67
CA HIS A 113 -9.41 -13.43 25.07
C HIS A 113 -8.98 -13.63 23.61
N ALA A 114 -8.70 -14.88 23.23
CA ALA A 114 -8.22 -15.23 21.90
C ALA A 114 -9.31 -15.07 20.82
N VAL A 115 -8.88 -14.63 19.63
CA VAL A 115 -9.69 -14.52 18.40
C VAL A 115 -8.81 -14.91 17.22
N GLU A 116 -8.54 -16.20 17.06
CA GLU A 116 -7.68 -16.66 15.96
C GLU A 116 -8.49 -17.06 14.72
N GLU A 117 -9.70 -17.60 14.89
CA GLU A 117 -10.46 -18.28 13.83
C GLU A 117 -10.96 -17.35 12.70
N PHE A 118 -10.93 -16.03 12.89
CA PHE A 118 -11.52 -15.06 11.97
C PHE A 118 -10.54 -14.02 11.42
N LEU A 119 -9.29 -14.02 11.88
CA LEU A 119 -8.30 -13.04 11.44
C LEU A 119 -7.70 -13.47 10.09
N LEU A 120 -7.66 -12.52 9.15
CA LEU A 120 -6.77 -12.63 7.99
C LEU A 120 -5.38 -12.21 8.46
N THR A 121 -4.61 -13.20 8.92
CA THR A 121 -3.25 -12.99 9.45
C THR A 121 -2.24 -12.69 8.36
N GLU A 122 -2.52 -13.11 7.13
CA GLU A 122 -1.67 -12.88 5.97
C GLU A 122 -1.66 -11.39 5.63
N SER A 123 -0.46 -10.85 5.48
CA SER A 123 -0.28 -9.49 4.97
C SER A 123 -0.77 -9.42 3.53
N ILE A 124 -1.19 -8.23 3.07
CA ILE A 124 -1.43 -8.01 1.64
C ILE A 124 -0.19 -8.38 0.81
N VAL A 125 1.02 -8.17 1.33
CA VAL A 125 2.26 -8.60 0.68
C VAL A 125 2.32 -10.12 0.53
N ASP A 126 1.95 -10.89 1.56
CA ASP A 126 1.91 -12.35 1.48
C ASP A 126 0.89 -12.83 0.45
N VAL A 127 -0.27 -12.18 0.40
CA VAL A 127 -1.31 -12.45 -0.60
C VAL A 127 -0.78 -12.11 -2.01
N MET A 128 -0.19 -10.94 -2.20
CA MET A 128 0.38 -10.52 -3.48
C MET A 128 1.49 -11.47 -3.95
N ILE A 129 2.44 -11.85 -3.08
CA ILE A 129 3.52 -12.79 -3.39
C ILE A 129 2.95 -14.13 -3.85
N LYS A 130 1.95 -14.68 -3.15
CA LYS A 130 1.30 -15.94 -3.55
C LYS A 130 0.62 -15.82 -4.91
N LEU A 131 -0.08 -14.72 -5.16
CA LEU A 131 -0.78 -14.52 -6.43
C LEU A 131 0.20 -14.36 -7.61
N ILE A 132 1.31 -13.67 -7.39
CA ILE A 132 2.41 -13.56 -8.36
C ILE A 132 3.03 -14.94 -8.62
N ALA A 133 3.32 -15.71 -7.57
CA ALA A 133 3.85 -17.07 -7.68
C ALA A 133 2.92 -18.00 -8.49
N ILE A 134 1.60 -17.95 -8.25
CA ILE A 134 0.61 -18.72 -9.01
C ILE A 134 0.57 -18.29 -10.50
N GLY A 135 0.82 -17.01 -10.79
CA GLY A 135 0.93 -16.49 -12.16
C GLY A 135 2.16 -16.99 -12.93
N THR A 136 3.23 -17.38 -12.23
CA THR A 136 4.45 -17.93 -12.86
C THR A 136 4.33 -19.41 -13.25
N ASP A 137 3.34 -20.14 -12.71
CA ASP A 137 3.16 -21.59 -12.90
C ASP A 137 2.43 -21.98 -14.21
N SER A 138 2.46 -21.14 -15.24
CA SER A 138 1.86 -21.44 -16.55
C SER A 138 2.71 -22.34 -17.46
N THR A 139 3.90 -22.78 -17.00
CA THR A 139 4.75 -23.75 -17.73
C THR A 139 4.82 -25.07 -16.96
N GLY A 140 3.86 -25.96 -17.18
CA GLY A 140 3.89 -27.30 -16.59
C GLY A 140 5.17 -28.06 -16.95
N LEU A 141 6.00 -28.37 -15.95
CA LEU A 141 6.95 -29.49 -15.87
C LEU A 141 7.52 -29.58 -14.43
N PRO A 142 7.54 -30.77 -13.78
CA PRO A 142 8.01 -30.92 -12.40
C PRO A 142 9.49 -31.30 -12.34
N GLY A 143 10.21 -30.79 -11.35
CA GLY A 143 11.49 -31.36 -10.92
C GLY A 143 12.67 -30.41 -10.99
N GLY A 144 12.80 -29.58 -9.95
CA GLY A 144 14.05 -28.94 -9.60
C GLY A 144 14.02 -28.70 -8.10
N GLU A 145 14.79 -29.50 -7.36
CA GLU A 145 14.96 -29.38 -5.91
C GLU A 145 15.16 -27.92 -5.50
N ALA A 146 14.41 -27.49 -4.48
CA ALA A 146 14.62 -26.23 -3.81
C ALA A 146 16.05 -26.20 -3.23
N LYS A 147 16.99 -25.67 -4.01
CA LYS A 147 18.21 -25.12 -3.45
C LYS A 147 17.77 -23.84 -2.74
N GLY A 148 17.84 -23.87 -1.42
CA GLY A 148 17.67 -22.70 -0.59
C GLY A 148 18.55 -21.58 -1.12
N ASN A 149 17.93 -20.56 -1.69
CA ASN A 149 18.60 -19.29 -1.89
C ASN A 149 18.67 -18.67 -0.51
N GLU A 150 19.88 -18.68 0.07
CA GLU A 150 20.30 -17.65 1.01
C GLU A 150 19.86 -16.31 0.43
N ILE A 151 18.93 -15.64 1.11
CA ILE A 151 18.63 -14.25 0.87
C ILE A 151 19.97 -13.54 1.08
N THR A 152 20.62 -13.17 -0.01
CA THR A 152 21.79 -12.29 0.06
C THR A 152 21.23 -10.97 0.52
N VAL A 153 21.31 -10.72 1.83
CA VAL A 153 21.04 -9.42 2.43
C VAL A 153 22.12 -8.48 1.89
N MET A 154 21.85 -7.89 0.73
CA MET A 154 22.67 -6.82 0.17
C MET A 154 22.67 -5.70 1.21
N ASN A 155 23.87 -5.32 1.63
CA ASN A 155 24.09 -4.32 2.67
C ASN A 155 23.51 -2.97 2.20
N ARG A 156 22.69 -2.28 3.01
CA ARG A 156 22.01 -1.02 2.60
C ARG A 156 22.96 0.08 2.13
N GLN A 157 24.23 0.01 2.53
CA GLN A 157 25.26 0.98 2.16
C GLN A 157 25.78 0.81 0.72
N ASP A 158 25.44 -0.28 0.03
CA ASP A 158 25.90 -0.58 -1.33
C ASP A 158 24.85 -0.23 -2.42
N MET A 159 23.71 0.38 -2.05
CA MET A 159 22.72 0.83 -3.03
C MET A 159 23.14 2.14 -3.70
N LYS A 160 22.97 2.20 -5.03
CA LYS A 160 23.27 3.36 -5.89
C LYS A 160 22.69 4.68 -5.36
N TYR A 161 21.53 4.64 -4.72
CA TYR A 161 20.84 5.80 -4.15
C TYR A 161 20.88 5.80 -2.61
N GLY A 162 22.04 5.49 -2.02
CA GLY A 162 22.22 5.45 -0.56
C GLY A 162 21.90 6.76 0.19
N PHE A 163 21.76 7.88 -0.53
CA PHE A 163 21.40 9.19 0.04
C PHE A 163 19.90 9.34 0.37
N ILE A 164 19.01 8.47 -0.14
CA ILE A 164 17.54 8.68 -0.04
C ILE A 164 17.10 8.93 1.41
N GLN A 165 17.57 8.10 2.33
CA GLN A 165 17.18 8.18 3.75
C GLN A 165 17.61 9.51 4.37
N GLU A 166 18.90 9.84 4.28
CA GLU A 166 19.45 11.09 4.81
C GLU A 166 18.78 12.32 4.16
N TYR A 167 18.55 12.26 2.85
CA TYR A 167 17.94 13.36 2.11
C TYR A 167 16.48 13.60 2.54
N CYS A 168 15.67 12.55 2.68
CA CYS A 168 14.31 12.66 3.20
C CYS A 168 14.29 13.19 4.64
N LEU A 169 15.12 12.64 5.53
CA LEU A 169 15.19 13.04 6.94
C LEU A 169 15.74 14.46 7.13
N SER A 170 16.50 14.99 6.17
CA SER A 170 16.95 16.40 6.18
C SER A 170 15.80 17.41 6.03
N LYS A 171 14.64 16.97 5.53
CA LYS A 171 13.46 17.83 5.32
C LYS A 171 12.68 17.98 6.62
N LYS A 172 12.43 19.23 7.03
CA LYS A 172 11.78 19.56 8.30
C LYS A 172 10.46 18.82 8.50
N GLY A 173 10.29 18.22 9.68
CA GLY A 173 9.05 17.52 10.04
C GLY A 173 8.83 16.20 9.30
N THR A 174 9.82 15.69 8.57
CA THR A 174 9.76 14.32 8.04
C THR A 174 9.87 13.31 9.16
N GLU A 175 9.01 12.31 9.10
CA GLU A 175 9.02 11.10 9.90
C GLU A 175 9.26 9.90 8.97
N GLU A 176 10.11 8.98 9.40
CA GLU A 176 10.35 7.69 8.76
C GLU A 176 9.68 6.60 9.60
N ASP A 177 8.91 5.73 8.96
CA ASP A 177 8.37 4.54 9.59
C ASP A 177 8.41 3.33 8.65
N TYR A 178 8.80 2.18 9.20
CA TYR A 178 8.74 0.91 8.48
C TYR A 178 7.34 0.31 8.59
N LYS A 179 6.76 -0.03 7.44
CA LYS A 179 5.46 -0.69 7.31
C LYS A 179 5.68 -2.16 7.02
N ALA A 180 5.64 -2.98 8.06
CA ALA A 180 5.84 -4.42 7.95
C ALA A 180 4.79 -5.07 7.03
N GLU A 181 3.57 -4.52 7.00
CA GLU A 181 2.50 -4.97 6.11
C GLU A 181 2.81 -4.73 4.63
N TRP A 182 3.72 -3.81 4.32
CA TRP A 182 4.10 -3.44 2.95
C TRP A 182 5.55 -3.81 2.61
N ASP A 183 6.29 -4.35 3.58
CA ASP A 183 7.75 -4.50 3.51
C ASP A 183 8.42 -3.24 2.94
N ALA A 184 7.99 -2.07 3.43
CA ALA A 184 8.35 -0.78 2.83
C ALA A 184 8.65 0.29 3.88
N ILE A 185 9.55 1.20 3.53
CA ILE A 185 9.88 2.39 4.32
C ILE A 185 9.04 3.56 3.81
N ARG A 186 8.27 4.15 4.72
CA ARG A 186 7.42 5.29 4.44
C ARG A 186 8.05 6.57 4.98
N TYR A 187 8.08 7.60 4.15
CA TYR A 187 8.43 8.96 4.56
C TYR A 187 7.19 9.85 4.50
N SER A 188 6.90 10.53 5.61
CA SER A 188 5.71 11.34 5.76
C SER A 188 5.99 12.65 6.50
N VAL A 189 5.11 13.63 6.35
CA VAL A 189 5.14 14.88 7.11
C VAL A 189 3.79 15.05 7.78
N CYS A 190 3.76 15.08 9.12
CA CYS A 190 2.52 15.16 9.90
C CYS A 190 1.51 14.06 9.49
N GLY A 191 1.99 12.82 9.34
CA GLY A 191 1.20 11.66 8.94
C GLY A 191 0.81 11.58 7.46
N LYS A 192 1.09 12.61 6.64
CA LYS A 192 0.85 12.58 5.19
C LYS A 192 2.10 12.09 4.45
N MET A 193 1.98 10.95 3.78
CA MET A 193 3.08 10.33 3.02
C MET A 193 3.43 11.13 1.77
N TYR A 194 4.73 11.27 1.50
CA TYR A 194 5.25 11.84 0.25
C TYR A 194 6.17 10.87 -0.51
N ALA A 195 6.85 9.95 0.18
CA ALA A 195 7.66 8.93 -0.46
C ALA A 195 7.50 7.55 0.20
N LEU A 196 7.65 6.50 -0.60
CA LEU A 196 7.58 5.11 -0.17
C LEU A 196 8.69 4.33 -0.89
N VAL A 197 9.58 3.68 -0.14
CA VAL A 197 10.64 2.81 -0.67
C VAL A 197 10.26 1.37 -0.36
N GLY A 198 10.20 0.53 -1.37
CA GLY A 198 9.85 -0.89 -1.23
C GLY A 198 10.33 -1.66 -2.45
N ASN A 199 9.63 -2.75 -2.79
CA ASN A 199 9.92 -3.55 -3.97
C ASN A 199 8.70 -3.60 -4.89
N ASP A 200 8.93 -3.78 -6.19
CA ASP A 200 7.87 -4.12 -7.14
C ASP A 200 7.47 -5.61 -7.03
N SER A 201 6.54 -6.08 -7.88
CA SER A 201 6.08 -7.47 -7.87
C SER A 201 7.17 -8.49 -8.22
N GLU A 202 8.24 -8.07 -8.89
CA GLU A 202 9.38 -8.90 -9.28
C GLU A 202 10.48 -8.88 -8.22
N GLY A 203 10.30 -8.14 -7.13
CA GLY A 203 11.28 -7.98 -6.06
C GLY A 203 12.36 -6.94 -6.36
N ASN A 204 12.20 -6.13 -7.41
CA ASN A 204 13.15 -5.06 -7.69
C ASN A 204 12.88 -3.85 -6.79
N PRO A 205 13.92 -3.21 -6.24
CA PRO A 205 13.74 -2.07 -5.35
C PRO A 205 13.22 -0.86 -6.13
N ILE A 206 12.15 -0.24 -5.62
CA ILE A 206 11.52 0.95 -6.18
C ILE A 206 11.33 2.03 -5.13
N ILE A 207 11.27 3.28 -5.58
CA ILE A 207 10.75 4.40 -4.79
C ILE A 207 9.54 5.00 -5.48
N SER A 208 8.46 5.20 -4.75
CA SER A 208 7.26 5.88 -5.23
C SER A 208 7.11 7.24 -4.56
N VAL A 209 6.87 8.27 -5.36
CA VAL A 209 6.73 9.67 -4.91
C VAL A 209 5.49 10.32 -5.49
N LYS A 210 4.88 11.23 -4.73
CA LYS A 210 3.73 12.02 -5.19
C LYS A 210 4.21 13.20 -6.03
N LEU A 211 3.71 13.38 -7.24
CA LEU A 211 4.11 14.46 -8.15
C LEU A 211 2.87 15.13 -8.78
N PRO A 212 2.98 16.39 -9.23
CA PRO A 212 2.03 16.96 -10.17
C PRO A 212 1.92 16.07 -11.42
N PRO A 213 0.71 15.77 -11.93
CA PRO A 213 0.52 14.83 -13.03
C PRO A 213 1.36 15.15 -14.28
N GLU A 214 1.45 16.42 -14.64
CA GLU A 214 2.24 16.92 -15.77
C GLU A 214 3.74 16.69 -15.61
N TYR A 215 4.26 16.85 -14.38
CA TYR A 215 5.67 16.60 -14.11
C TYR A 215 5.97 15.10 -14.08
N GLY A 216 5.06 14.30 -13.51
CA GLY A 216 5.15 12.84 -13.58
C GLY A 216 5.17 12.34 -15.03
N LEU A 217 4.33 12.92 -15.90
CA LEU A 217 4.30 12.57 -17.33
C LEU A 217 5.63 12.91 -18.02
N GLU A 218 6.17 14.13 -17.84
CA GLU A 218 7.46 14.54 -18.41
C GLU A 218 8.58 13.56 -18.03
N LEU A 219 8.62 13.15 -16.77
CA LEU A 219 9.66 12.24 -16.27
C LEU A 219 9.56 10.84 -16.88
N ARG A 220 8.35 10.31 -17.05
CA ARG A 220 8.10 9.00 -17.68
C ARG A 220 8.45 8.99 -19.17
N GLU A 221 8.28 10.12 -19.85
CA GLU A 221 8.72 10.27 -21.25
C GLU A 221 10.25 10.31 -21.37
N ARG A 222 10.94 10.85 -20.35
CA ARG A 222 12.39 11.02 -20.37
C ARG A 222 13.16 9.81 -19.82
N TYR A 223 12.60 9.08 -18.86
CA TYR A 223 13.27 7.98 -18.17
C TYR A 223 12.40 6.73 -18.18
N ALA A 224 12.88 5.66 -18.82
CA ALA A 224 12.16 4.39 -18.91
C ALA A 224 11.97 3.71 -17.55
N GLU A 225 12.85 4.03 -16.60
CA GLU A 225 12.82 3.51 -15.23
C GLU A 225 11.80 4.21 -14.33
N ILE A 226 11.15 5.27 -14.83
CA ILE A 226 10.06 5.97 -14.15
C ILE A 226 8.74 5.54 -14.78
N THR A 227 7.88 4.93 -13.97
CA THR A 227 6.56 4.44 -14.34
C THR A 227 5.48 5.17 -13.54
N PRO A 228 4.19 5.01 -13.91
CA PRO A 228 3.10 5.39 -13.02
C PRO A 228 3.22 4.75 -11.63
N GLY A 229 2.52 5.32 -10.64
CA GLY A 229 2.46 4.77 -9.28
C GLY A 229 2.18 3.26 -9.31
N TYR A 230 3.09 2.46 -8.78
CA TYR A 230 3.12 1.02 -9.00
C TYR A 230 2.01 0.37 -8.18
N TYR A 231 2.02 0.66 -6.88
CA TYR A 231 0.91 0.37 -5.97
C TYR A 231 -0.01 1.59 -5.83
N LEU A 232 0.45 2.79 -6.19
CA LEU A 232 -0.22 4.04 -5.84
C LEU A 232 -1.09 4.58 -6.97
N ASN A 233 -1.90 5.61 -6.68
CA ASN A 233 -2.69 6.31 -7.69
C ASN A 233 -1.81 6.77 -8.87
N LYS A 234 -2.02 6.16 -10.04
CA LYS A 234 -1.18 6.29 -11.25
C LYS A 234 -1.08 7.71 -11.81
N THR A 235 -2.06 8.55 -11.50
CA THR A 235 -2.12 9.96 -11.93
C THR A 235 -1.20 10.84 -11.08
N HIS A 236 -1.23 10.65 -9.76
CA HIS A 236 -0.55 11.53 -8.81
C HIS A 236 0.76 10.96 -8.26
N TRP A 237 1.02 9.68 -8.47
CA TRP A 237 2.23 9.03 -8.02
C TRP A 237 3.02 8.52 -9.21
N SER A 238 4.35 8.59 -9.09
CA SER A 238 5.27 7.95 -10.01
C SER A 238 6.22 7.06 -9.23
N SER A 239 6.55 5.92 -9.80
CA SER A 239 7.49 4.96 -9.22
C SER A 239 8.75 4.93 -10.04
N MET A 240 9.89 4.84 -9.38
CA MET A 240 11.19 4.79 -10.04
C MET A 240 11.95 3.55 -9.58
N LEU A 241 12.47 2.79 -10.53
CA LEU A 241 13.34 1.65 -10.28
C LEU A 241 14.70 2.11 -9.73
N LEU A 242 15.06 1.65 -8.54
CA LEU A 242 16.32 2.00 -7.86
C LEU A 242 17.53 1.22 -8.40
N GLY A 243 17.31 0.19 -9.23
CA GLY A 243 18.35 -0.42 -10.06
C GLY A 243 18.65 0.36 -11.36
N GLY A 244 17.87 1.40 -11.66
CA GLY A 244 17.92 2.16 -12.92
C GLY A 244 19.02 3.22 -13.01
N ASN A 245 19.01 4.01 -14.10
CA ASN A 245 20.01 5.04 -14.39
C ASN A 245 19.51 6.48 -14.31
N VAL A 246 18.46 6.74 -13.54
CA VAL A 246 17.98 8.10 -13.27
C VAL A 246 19.05 8.90 -12.49
N PRO A 247 19.45 10.10 -12.94
CA PRO A 247 20.45 10.90 -12.22
C PRO A 247 19.99 11.28 -10.80
N ASP A 248 20.92 11.29 -9.84
CA ASP A 248 20.64 11.63 -8.43
C ASP A 248 19.88 12.95 -8.27
N GLU A 249 20.25 13.98 -9.04
CA GLU A 249 19.62 15.29 -9.00
C GLU A 249 18.14 15.26 -9.45
N VAL A 250 17.79 14.33 -10.34
CA VAL A 250 16.39 14.13 -10.75
C VAL A 250 15.60 13.51 -9.61
N LEU A 251 16.14 12.47 -8.96
CA LEU A 251 15.50 11.85 -7.80
C LEU A 251 15.36 12.84 -6.64
N LYS A 252 16.40 13.64 -6.34
CA LYS A 252 16.33 14.70 -5.33
C LYS A 252 15.22 15.69 -5.65
N LYS A 253 15.14 16.17 -6.90
CA LYS A 253 14.08 17.09 -7.34
C LYS A 253 12.69 16.47 -7.25
N MET A 254 12.55 15.17 -7.55
CA MET A 254 11.31 14.42 -7.37
C MET A 254 10.89 14.40 -5.90
N LEU A 255 11.83 14.12 -4.98
CA LEU A 255 11.59 14.12 -3.54
C LEU A 255 11.26 15.52 -3.00
N ASP A 256 11.95 16.56 -3.49
CA ASP A 256 11.68 17.96 -3.14
C ASP A 256 10.25 18.35 -3.53
N CYS A 257 9.88 18.10 -4.78
CA CYS A 257 8.56 18.40 -5.31
C CYS A 257 7.47 17.66 -4.53
N SER A 258 7.71 16.39 -4.21
CA SER A 258 6.75 15.58 -3.46
C SER A 258 6.54 16.07 -2.04
N TYR A 259 7.64 16.35 -1.32
CA TYR A 259 7.59 16.91 0.01
C TYR A 259 6.88 18.27 0.02
N GLU A 260 7.22 19.17 -0.92
CA GLU A 260 6.61 20.49 -1.00
C GLU A 260 5.10 20.41 -1.26
N LEU A 261 4.68 19.54 -2.18
CA LEU A 261 3.27 19.32 -2.48
C LEU A 261 2.49 18.87 -1.24
N ILE A 262 3.05 17.93 -0.48
CA ILE A 262 2.43 17.46 0.76
C ILE A 262 2.46 18.53 1.86
N PHE A 263 3.59 19.22 2.04
CA PHE A 263 3.76 20.28 3.03
C PHE A 263 2.78 21.44 2.79
N GLN A 264 2.64 21.88 1.53
CA GLN A 264 1.69 22.93 1.14
C GLN A 264 0.23 22.51 1.35
N SER A 265 -0.07 21.20 1.33
CA SER A 265 -1.39 20.66 1.64
C SER A 265 -1.75 20.69 3.14
N LEU A 266 -0.80 21.02 4.02
CA LEU A 266 -1.03 21.15 5.47
C LEU A 266 -1.63 22.52 5.80
N SER A 267 -2.28 22.65 6.97
CA SER A 267 -2.79 23.95 7.41
C SER A 267 -1.63 24.92 7.70
N ARG A 268 -1.85 26.24 7.55
CA ARG A 268 -0.82 27.26 7.86
C ARG A 268 -0.28 27.15 9.29
N LYS A 269 -1.13 26.74 10.23
CA LYS A 269 -0.73 26.52 11.63
C LYS A 269 0.32 25.40 11.71
N ILE A 270 0.04 24.24 11.12
CA ILE A 270 0.94 23.08 11.11
C ILE A 270 2.22 23.40 10.35
N GLN A 271 2.13 24.09 9.20
CA GLN A 271 3.30 24.51 8.44
C GLN A 271 4.24 25.39 9.30
N ASN A 272 3.69 26.37 10.02
CA ASN A 272 4.48 27.23 10.90
C ASN A 272 5.10 26.45 12.07
N GLU A 273 4.38 25.49 12.67
CA GLU A 273 4.92 24.64 13.73
C GLU A 273 6.11 23.80 13.24
N ILE A 274 6.06 23.30 11.99
CA ILE A 274 7.17 22.56 11.38
C ILE A 274 8.35 23.49 11.07
N LEU A 275 8.11 24.70 10.54
CA LEU A 275 9.17 25.63 10.16
C LEU A 275 9.91 26.23 11.37
N ASN A 276 9.21 26.40 12.49
CA ASN A 276 9.74 26.98 13.73
C ASN A 276 10.40 25.95 14.68
N LYS A 277 10.35 24.66 14.33
CA LYS A 277 11.19 23.61 14.93
C LYS A 277 12.55 23.57 14.25
#